data_AF-A0A1V9FXM6-F1
#
_entry.id   AF-A0A1V9FXM6-F1
#
_cell.length_a   1.000
_cell.length_b   1.000
_cell.length_c   1.000
_cell.angle_alpha   90.00
_cell.angle_beta   90.00
_cell.angle_gamma   90.00
#
_symmetry.space_group_name_H-M   'P 1'
#
loop_
_entity.id
_entity.type
_entity.pdbx_description
1 polymer ?
#
loop_
_entity_poly.entity_id
_entity_poly.type
_entity_poly.pdbx_seq_one_letter_code
_entity_poly.pdbx_strand_id
1 'polypeptide(L)'
;MNVLTRKELSIVSHVITRAQFEIQQQAGIDVVLVPRYSNKMLEDDLRQLFEAMCDCWNVQLSWVSDKSRANDRPVMRKLLWMAGKKRFPHVPYSLLANLTGATDHAGVIKGIRSGYDWLKVRDEKILKYYEPVKSYFSELEAEPA
;
A
#
# COMPACT_ATOMS: atom_id res chain seq x y z
N MET A 1 -5.98 -5.63 -9.11
CA MET A 1 -5.64 -6.33 -10.37
C MET A 1 -5.25 -5.27 -11.37
N ASN A 2 -3.98 -5.19 -11.77
CA ASN A 2 -3.58 -4.35 -12.89
C ASN A 2 -4.02 -5.04 -14.18
N VAL A 3 -4.97 -4.44 -14.89
CA VAL A 3 -5.39 -4.90 -16.21
C VAL A 3 -4.33 -4.40 -17.18
N LEU A 4 -3.38 -5.26 -17.52
CA LEU A 4 -2.42 -4.96 -18.58
C LEU A 4 -3.17 -4.74 -19.88
N THR A 5 -2.66 -3.80 -20.66
CA THR A 5 -3.07 -3.64 -22.04
C THR A 5 -2.68 -4.89 -22.84
N ARG A 6 -3.44 -5.22 -23.88
CA ARG A 6 -3.20 -6.39 -24.75
C ARG A 6 -1.76 -6.44 -25.30
N LYS A 7 -1.11 -5.29 -25.43
CA LYS A 7 0.28 -5.13 -25.90
C LYS A 7 1.30 -5.61 -24.87
N GLU A 8 1.10 -5.32 -23.59
CA GLU A 8 2.02 -5.73 -22.52
C GLU A 8 1.96 -7.25 -22.29
N LEU A 9 0.76 -7.85 -22.38
CA LEU A 9 0.59 -9.30 -22.36
C LEU A 9 1.32 -9.98 -23.52
N SER A 10 1.28 -9.37 -24.71
CA SER A 10 1.98 -9.89 -25.89
C SER A 10 3.50 -9.85 -25.73
N ILE A 11 4.06 -8.81 -25.12
CA ILE A 11 5.51 -8.70 -24.86
C ILE A 11 5.96 -9.74 -23.84
N VAL A 12 5.25 -9.85 -22.71
CA VAL A 12 5.57 -10.82 -21.65
C VAL A 12 5.48 -12.25 -22.16
N SER A 13 4.45 -12.57 -22.95
CA SER A 13 4.32 -13.88 -23.58
C SER A 13 5.49 -14.19 -24.51
N HIS A 14 5.93 -13.23 -25.32
CA HIS A 14 7.04 -13.43 -26.26
C HIS A 14 8.37 -13.69 -25.53
N VAL A 15 8.65 -12.94 -24.46
CA VAL A 15 9.84 -13.13 -23.61
C VAL A 15 9.81 -14.50 -22.94
N ILE A 16 8.66 -14.93 -22.42
CA ILE A 16 8.49 -16.25 -21.81
C ILE A 16 8.78 -17.37 -22.80
N THR A 17 8.15 -17.34 -23.98
CA THR A 17 8.35 -18.37 -24.99
C THR A 17 9.81 -18.47 -25.43
N ARG A 18 10.49 -17.32 -25.60
CA ARG A 18 11.91 -17.30 -25.94
C ARG A 18 12.78 -17.90 -24.84
N ALA A 19 12.55 -17.54 -23.58
CA ALA A 19 13.31 -18.07 -22.45
C ALA A 19 13.09 -19.58 -22.28
N GLN A 20 11.87 -20.08 -22.45
CA GLN A 20 11.58 -21.52 -22.42
C GLN A 20 12.32 -22.27 -23.53
N PHE A 21 12.33 -21.72 -24.74
CA PHE A 21 13.06 -22.28 -25.88
C PHE A 21 14.57 -22.33 -25.63
N GLU A 22 15.15 -21.26 -25.08
CA GLU A 22 16.58 -21.20 -24.74
C GLU A 22 16.96 -22.22 -23.66
N ILE A 23 16.13 -22.39 -22.62
CA ILE A 23 16.36 -23.41 -21.57
C ILE A 23 16.27 -24.83 -22.16
N GLN A 24 15.28 -25.10 -23.02
CA GLN A 24 15.16 -26.39 -23.69
C GLN A 24 16.38 -26.70 -24.56
N GLN A 25 16.89 -25.71 -25.30
CA GLN A 25 18.07 -25.91 -26.16
C GLN A 25 19.36 -26.13 -25.37
N GLN A 26 19.55 -25.41 -24.26
CA GLN A 26 20.80 -25.43 -23.49
C GLN A 26 20.85 -26.56 -22.45
N ALA A 27 19.73 -26.86 -21.81
CA ALA A 27 19.66 -27.83 -20.72
C ALA A 27 18.93 -29.12 -21.09
N GLY A 28 18.20 -29.16 -22.21
CA GLY A 28 17.36 -30.32 -22.58
C GLY A 28 16.13 -30.50 -21.70
N ILE A 29 15.80 -29.50 -20.88
CA ILE A 29 14.71 -29.55 -19.90
C ILE A 29 13.54 -28.73 -20.40
N ASP A 30 12.36 -29.37 -20.45
CA ASP A 30 11.11 -28.67 -20.77
C ASP A 30 10.59 -27.97 -19.52
N VAL A 31 10.49 -26.64 -19.57
CA VAL A 31 10.13 -25.80 -18.43
C VAL A 31 8.91 -24.95 -18.74
N VAL A 32 7.97 -24.90 -17.81
CA VAL A 32 6.80 -24.02 -17.88
C VAL A 32 7.07 -22.76 -17.06
N LEU A 33 7.35 -21.63 -17.73
CA LEU A 33 7.52 -20.34 -17.06
C LEU A 33 6.16 -19.65 -16.91
N VAL A 34 5.78 -19.35 -15.67
CA VAL A 34 4.52 -18.66 -15.35
C VAL A 34 4.83 -17.23 -14.90
N PRO A 35 4.31 -16.19 -15.57
CA PRO A 35 4.52 -14.82 -15.15
C PRO A 35 3.84 -14.59 -13.81
N ARG A 36 4.60 -14.09 -12.82
CA ARG A 36 4.05 -13.57 -11.58
C ARG A 36 4.22 -12.06 -11.55
N TYR A 37 3.12 -11.36 -11.35
CA TYR A 37 3.15 -9.92 -11.15
C TYR A 37 3.68 -9.62 -9.75
N SER A 38 4.76 -8.85 -9.68
CA SER A 38 5.27 -8.33 -8.42
C SER A 38 4.58 -7.00 -8.13
N ASN A 39 3.92 -6.89 -6.97
CA ASN A 39 3.42 -5.61 -6.47
C ASN A 39 4.56 -4.71 -5.94
N LYS A 40 5.83 -5.05 -6.18
CA LYS A 40 6.97 -4.39 -5.55
C LYS A 40 7.03 -2.89 -5.80
N MET A 41 6.77 -2.42 -7.02
CA MET A 41 6.69 -0.96 -7.27
C MET A 41 5.60 -0.29 -6.44
N LEU A 42 4.41 -0.89 -6.39
CA LEU A 42 3.28 -0.37 -5.62
C LEU A 42 3.55 -0.44 -4.10
N GLU A 43 4.26 -1.48 -3.65
CA GLU A 43 4.73 -1.61 -2.27
C GLU A 43 5.75 -0.53 -1.92
N ASP A 44 6.70 -0.26 -2.82
CA ASP A 44 7.73 0.77 -2.67
C ASP A 44 7.08 2.17 -2.65
N ASP A 45 6.12 2.45 -3.53
CA ASP A 45 5.35 3.71 -3.55
C ASP A 45 4.55 3.92 -2.25
N LEU A 46 3.89 2.86 -1.75
CA LEU A 46 3.19 2.89 -0.47
C LEU A 46 4.16 3.12 0.70
N ARG A 47 5.32 2.47 0.66
CA ARG A 47 6.34 2.61 1.71
C ARG A 47 6.88 4.03 1.73
N GLN A 48 7.20 4.62 0.58
CA GLN A 48 7.65 6.01 0.49
C GLN A 48 6.59 6.99 1.00
N LEU A 49 5.31 6.77 0.65
CA LEU A 49 4.21 7.57 1.20
C LEU A 49 4.17 7.48 2.73
N PHE A 50 4.31 6.27 3.28
CA PHE A 50 4.25 6.08 4.73
C PHE A 50 5.46 6.66 5.45
N GLU A 51 6.65 6.53 4.88
CA GLU A 51 7.88 7.15 5.39
C GLU A 51 7.73 8.67 5.42
N ALA A 52 7.28 9.28 4.32
CA ALA A 52 7.07 10.73 4.25
C ALA A 52 6.04 11.25 5.28
N MET A 53 4.98 10.47 5.56
CA MET A 53 4.03 10.80 6.64
C MET A 53 4.65 10.62 8.04
N CYS A 54 5.47 9.59 8.24
CA CYS A 54 6.15 9.34 9.50
C CYS A 54 7.18 10.43 9.81
N ASP A 55 7.84 10.97 8.79
CA ASP A 55 8.76 12.10 8.91
C ASP A 55 8.06 13.34 9.47
N CYS A 56 6.79 13.60 9.10
CA CYS A 56 5.99 14.68 9.67
C CYS A 56 5.74 14.53 11.19
N TRP A 57 5.87 13.32 11.73
CA TRP A 57 5.76 13.04 13.16
C TRP A 57 7.12 12.85 13.85
N ASN A 58 8.24 12.97 13.12
CA ASN A 58 9.59 12.66 13.58
C ASN A 58 9.73 11.22 14.13
N VAL A 59 9.10 10.24 13.47
CA VAL A 59 9.20 8.83 13.84
C VAL A 59 9.59 7.97 12.63
N GLN A 60 10.09 6.76 12.89
CA GLN A 60 10.35 5.79 11.83
C GLN A 60 9.11 4.91 11.57
N LEU A 61 8.91 4.49 10.32
CA LEU A 61 7.84 3.56 9.97
C LEU A 61 7.94 2.23 10.75
N SER A 62 9.15 1.76 11.04
CA SER A 62 9.41 0.58 11.88
C SER A 62 8.82 0.73 13.29
N TRP A 63 8.91 1.92 13.88
CA TRP A 63 8.36 2.24 15.21
C TRP A 63 6.83 2.28 15.20
N VAL A 64 6.23 2.84 14.14
CA VAL A 64 4.76 2.87 13.96
C VAL A 64 4.22 1.46 13.69
N SER A 65 5.01 0.61 13.03
CA SER A 65 4.64 -0.77 12.65
C SER A 65 4.76 -1.78 13.78
N ASP A 66 5.39 -1.43 14.89
CA ASP A 66 5.49 -2.29 16.07
C ASP A 66 4.09 -2.58 16.65
N LYS A 67 3.81 -3.85 16.90
CA LYS A 67 2.52 -4.39 17.37
C LYS A 67 2.08 -3.87 18.75
N SER A 68 2.93 -3.15 19.46
CA SER A 68 2.53 -2.48 20.70
C SER A 68 1.25 -1.66 20.51
N ARG A 69 0.32 -1.84 21.45
CA ARG A 69 -0.88 -1.01 21.59
C ARG A 69 -0.66 0.16 22.56
N ALA A 70 0.52 0.25 23.16
CA ALA A 70 0.90 1.40 23.96
C ALA A 70 1.16 2.60 23.04
N ASN A 71 0.89 3.80 23.56
CA ASN A 71 1.09 5.09 22.87
C ASN A 71 0.15 5.32 21.68
N ASP A 72 0.48 6.36 20.91
CA ASP A 72 -0.34 6.89 19.82
C ASP A 72 -0.16 6.15 18.48
N ARG A 73 0.62 5.06 18.45
CA ARG A 73 0.90 4.24 17.25
C ARG A 73 -0.36 3.74 16.53
N PRO A 74 -1.41 3.26 17.23
CA PRO A 74 -2.63 2.84 16.55
C PRO A 74 -3.31 3.97 15.79
N VAL A 75 -3.19 5.22 16.27
CA VAL A 75 -3.76 6.40 15.60
C VAL A 75 -2.98 6.70 14.32
N MET A 76 -1.65 6.74 14.42
CA MET A 76 -0.76 6.92 13.26
C MET A 76 -0.99 5.84 12.19
N ARG A 77 -1.09 4.56 12.56
CA ARG A 77 -1.39 3.46 11.62
C ARG A 77 -2.70 3.65 10.88
N LYS A 78 -3.76 4.11 11.57
CA LYS A 78 -5.04 4.42 10.90
C LYS A 78 -4.85 5.48 9.82
N LEU A 79 -4.12 6.54 10.12
CA LEU A 79 -3.84 7.62 9.17
C LEU A 79 -3.03 7.11 7.96
N LEU A 80 -2.01 6.28 8.18
CA LEU A 80 -1.27 5.62 7.10
C LEU A 80 -2.21 4.78 6.20
N TRP A 81 -3.08 3.96 6.79
CA TRP A 81 -4.04 3.16 6.01
C TRP A 81 -5.02 4.01 5.24
N MET A 82 -5.53 5.09 5.83
CA MET A 82 -6.45 6.01 5.17
C MET A 82 -5.77 6.70 3.99
N ALA A 83 -4.55 7.22 4.16
CA ALA A 83 -3.79 7.87 3.09
C ALA A 83 -3.44 6.88 1.98
N GLY A 84 -2.89 5.71 2.33
CA GLY A 84 -2.54 4.66 1.38
C GLY A 84 -3.75 4.18 0.58
N LYS A 85 -4.91 4.00 1.24
CA LYS A 85 -6.13 3.59 0.54
C LYS A 85 -6.75 4.69 -0.30
N LYS A 86 -6.60 5.95 0.10
CA LYS A 86 -7.06 7.12 -0.65
C LYS A 86 -6.23 7.32 -1.92
N ARG A 87 -4.89 7.30 -1.80
CA ARG A 87 -3.96 7.50 -2.93
C ARG A 87 -3.88 6.30 -3.86
N PHE A 88 -4.06 5.09 -3.32
CA PHE A 88 -4.03 3.85 -4.10
C PHE A 88 -5.28 2.99 -3.85
N PRO A 89 -6.46 3.36 -4.41
CA PRO A 89 -7.72 2.67 -4.15
C PRO A 89 -7.73 1.18 -4.50
N HIS A 90 -6.89 0.76 -5.45
CA HIS A 90 -6.79 -0.63 -5.89
C HIS A 90 -5.92 -1.52 -5.00
N VAL A 91 -5.18 -0.94 -4.05
CA VAL A 91 -4.31 -1.70 -3.14
C VAL A 91 -5.14 -2.61 -2.23
N PRO A 92 -4.75 -3.90 -2.09
CA PRO A 92 -5.43 -4.80 -1.17
C PRO A 92 -5.11 -4.42 0.28
N TYR A 93 -6.10 -4.53 1.17
CA TYR A 93 -5.94 -4.24 2.60
C TYR A 93 -4.88 -5.13 3.28
N SER A 94 -4.63 -6.33 2.75
CA SER A 94 -3.55 -7.21 3.22
C SER A 94 -2.16 -6.61 3.00
N LEU A 95 -1.95 -5.87 1.90
CA LEU A 95 -0.67 -5.19 1.66
C LEU A 95 -0.45 -4.05 2.65
N LEU A 96 -1.51 -3.26 2.92
CA LEU A 96 -1.46 -2.21 3.96
C LEU A 96 -1.19 -2.81 5.35
N ALA A 97 -1.80 -3.96 5.66
CA ALA A 97 -1.57 -4.66 6.92
C ALA A 97 -0.10 -5.09 7.06
N ASN A 98 0.45 -5.72 6.02
CA ASN A 98 1.84 -6.19 6.00
C ASN A 98 2.84 -5.04 6.21
N LEU A 99 2.63 -3.91 5.52
CA LEU A 99 3.52 -2.75 5.60
C LEU A 99 3.50 -2.03 6.95
N THR A 100 2.49 -2.29 7.78
CA THR A 100 2.29 -1.60 9.08
C THR A 100 2.30 -2.57 10.27
N GLY A 101 2.71 -3.82 10.05
CA GLY A 101 2.78 -4.85 11.09
C GLY A 101 1.42 -5.29 11.65
N ALA A 102 0.31 -4.99 10.99
CA ALA A 102 -1.02 -5.43 11.41
C ALA A 102 -1.24 -6.92 11.13
N THR A 103 -2.01 -7.58 12.00
CA THR A 103 -2.24 -9.02 11.94
C THR A 103 -3.23 -9.45 10.86
N ASP A 104 -4.19 -8.60 10.49
CA ASP A 104 -5.20 -8.95 9.51
C ASP A 104 -5.70 -7.74 8.70
N HIS A 105 -6.27 -8.04 7.53
CA HIS A 105 -6.88 -7.05 6.65
C HIS A 105 -8.20 -6.49 7.22
N ALA A 106 -8.90 -7.26 8.06
CA ALA A 106 -10.14 -6.84 8.71
C ALA A 106 -9.90 -5.71 9.72
N GLY A 107 -8.80 -5.76 10.48
CA GLY A 107 -8.37 -4.71 11.38
C GLY A 107 -8.04 -3.42 10.65
N VAL A 108 -7.43 -3.51 9.46
CA VAL A 108 -7.17 -2.33 8.59
C VAL A 108 -8.49 -1.68 8.18
N ILE A 109 -9.46 -2.45 7.69
CA ILE A 109 -10.79 -1.93 7.27
C ILE A 109 -11.49 -1.23 8.43
N LYS A 110 -11.55 -1.87 9.61
CA LYS A 110 -12.14 -1.28 10.83
C LYS A 110 -11.39 -0.01 11.25
N GLY A 111 -10.07 -0.03 11.16
CA GLY A 111 -9.19 1.09 11.45
C GLY A 111 -9.49 2.30 10.58
N ILE A 112 -9.53 2.11 9.26
CA ILE A 112 -9.86 3.17 8.29
C ILE A 112 -11.22 3.78 8.60
N ARG A 113 -12.26 2.95 8.78
CA ARG A 113 -13.61 3.43 9.11
C ARG A 113 -13.60 4.26 10.39
N SER A 114 -13.02 3.73 11.47
CA SER A 114 -12.93 4.44 12.74
C SER A 114 -12.12 5.74 12.65
N GLY A 115 -11.11 5.80 11.78
CA GLY A 115 -10.33 7.01 11.56
C GLY A 115 -11.16 8.12 10.91
N TYR A 116 -11.95 7.79 9.88
CA TYR A 116 -12.89 8.76 9.30
C TYR A 116 -13.97 9.19 10.31
N ASP A 117 -14.50 8.26 11.10
CA ASP A 117 -15.48 8.60 12.15
C ASP A 117 -14.90 9.59 13.17
N TRP A 118 -13.64 9.38 13.59
CA TRP A 118 -12.93 10.27 14.51
C TRP A 118 -12.64 11.65 13.91
N LEU A 119 -12.27 11.74 12.62
CA LEU A 119 -12.11 13.03 11.95
C LEU A 119 -13.44 13.78 11.86
N LYS A 120 -14.53 13.08 11.58
CA LYS A 120 -15.87 13.68 11.46
C LYS A 120 -16.33 14.33 12.77
N VAL A 121 -16.03 13.71 13.92
CA VAL A 121 -16.37 14.25 15.25
C VAL A 121 -15.26 15.15 15.82
N ARG A 122 -14.21 15.43 15.04
CA ARG A 122 -13.06 16.27 15.44
C ARG A 122 -12.41 15.79 16.76
N ASP A 123 -12.24 14.48 16.91
CA ASP A 123 -11.60 13.89 18.09
C ASP A 123 -10.14 14.40 18.23
N GLU A 124 -9.80 14.93 19.40
CA GLU A 124 -8.49 15.56 19.62
C GLU A 124 -7.32 14.59 19.44
N LYS A 125 -7.52 13.30 19.76
CA LYS A 125 -6.44 12.30 19.65
C LYS A 125 -6.06 12.06 18.20
N ILE A 126 -7.04 12.01 17.30
CA ILE A 126 -6.73 11.86 15.87
C ILE A 126 -6.23 13.17 15.27
N LEU A 127 -6.79 14.32 15.67
CA LEU A 127 -6.42 15.62 15.11
C LEU A 127 -4.96 15.96 15.39
N LYS A 128 -4.46 15.64 16.59
CA LYS A 128 -3.03 15.78 16.95
C LYS A 128 -2.10 15.19 15.89
N TYR A 129 -2.48 14.05 15.31
CA TYR A 129 -1.66 13.34 14.31
C TYR A 129 -2.08 13.59 12.88
N TYR A 130 -3.32 13.99 12.64
CA TYR A 130 -3.85 14.28 11.32
C TYR A 130 -3.35 15.62 10.77
N GLU A 131 -3.33 16.68 11.60
CA GLU A 131 -2.97 18.03 11.13
C GLU A 131 -1.60 18.10 10.43
N PRO A 132 -0.52 17.45 10.93
CA PRO A 132 0.78 17.44 10.25
C PRO A 132 0.79 16.76 8.88
N VAL A 133 -0.16 15.84 8.62
CA VAL A 133 -0.18 15.01 7.41
C VAL A 133 -1.39 15.27 6.53
N LYS A 134 -2.22 16.26 6.84
CA LYS A 134 -3.49 16.51 6.14
C LYS A 134 -3.32 16.74 4.63
N SER A 135 -2.19 17.31 4.21
CA SER A 135 -1.85 17.54 2.79
C SER A 135 -1.79 16.24 1.98
N TYR A 136 -1.39 15.12 2.58
CA TYR A 136 -1.41 13.81 1.92
C TYR A 136 -2.82 13.27 1.66
N PHE A 137 -3.84 13.94 2.22
CA PHE A 137 -5.25 13.68 1.96
C PHE A 137 -5.86 14.73 1.01
N SER A 138 -5.12 15.78 0.65
CA SER A 138 -5.57 16.94 -0.12
C SER A 138 -5.31 16.77 -1.62
N GLU A 139 -6.06 15.88 -2.27
CA GLU A 139 -6.26 15.87 -3.74
C GLU A 139 -7.76 15.68 -4.10
N LEU A 140 -8.68 16.08 -3.21
CA LEU A 140 -10.14 15.90 -3.40
C LEU A 140 -10.97 17.11 -2.92
N GLU A 141 -10.41 18.32 -2.95
CA GLU A 141 -11.18 19.57 -2.82
C GLU A 141 -11.02 20.46 -4.07
N ALA A 142 -10.94 19.84 -5.26
CA ALA A 142 -11.19 20.55 -6.52
C ALA A 142 -12.63 20.26 -6.96
N GLU A 143 -13.53 21.17 -6.53
CA GLU A 143 -14.90 21.51 -6.96
C GLU A 143 -15.93 20.40 -7.28
N PRO A 144 -17.08 20.37 -6.56
CA PRO A 144 -18.33 20.01 -7.22
C PRO A 144 -18.75 21.15 -8.17
N ALA A 145 -18.93 20.82 -9.45
CA ALA A 145 -19.63 21.66 -10.42
C ALA A 145 -21.12 21.77 -10.08
#